data_AF-A0A843GYS1-F1
#
_entry.id   AF-A0A843GYS1-F1
#
_cell.length_a   1.000
_cell.length_b   1.000
_cell.length_c   1.000
_cell.angle_alpha   90.00
_cell.angle_beta   90.00
_cell.angle_gamma   90.00
#
_symmetry.space_group_name_H-M   'P 1'
#
loop_
_entity.id
_entity.type
_entity.pdbx_description
1 polymer ?
#
loop_
_entity_poly.entity_id
_entity_poly.type
_entity_poly.pdbx_seq_one_letter_code
_entity_poly.pdbx_strand_id
1 'polypeptide(L)'
;MNNTLEKLEGRAREIHTEIYNYFDENEDDFNKAIEDLDSYDGHIYDNRCYDMEELDEFYNSPLEAMERAFYGHDENYYTDSTGNTIYCPFNPNRAYFYYNGCGNLVSCSEKDYSAYLDNYFVDKVIDNASGLWLPDEIEELIRELYEINVEITRLLNN
;
A
#
# COMPACT_ATOMS: atom_id res chain seq x y z
N MET A 1 30.83 -18.75 -24.39
CA MET A 1 30.15 -17.50 -24.03
C MET A 1 28.65 -17.70 -23.89
N ASN A 2 27.94 -18.22 -24.91
CA ASN A 2 26.48 -18.43 -24.85
C ASN A 2 25.99 -19.23 -23.63
N ASN A 3 26.63 -20.36 -23.29
CA ASN A 3 26.16 -21.20 -22.18
C ASN A 3 26.24 -20.53 -20.79
N THR A 4 27.22 -19.64 -20.57
CA THR A 4 27.36 -18.93 -19.29
C THR A 4 26.34 -17.79 -19.19
N LEU A 5 26.16 -17.03 -20.27
CA LEU A 5 25.16 -15.96 -20.33
C LEU A 5 23.74 -16.53 -20.16
N GLU A 6 23.41 -17.59 -20.89
CA GLU A 6 22.10 -18.27 -20.79
C GLU A 6 21.79 -18.76 -19.37
N LYS A 7 22.82 -19.22 -18.63
CA LYS A 7 22.66 -19.64 -17.23
C LYS A 7 22.40 -18.46 -16.30
N LEU A 8 23.12 -17.35 -16.47
CA LEU A 8 22.92 -16.14 -15.66
C LEU A 8 21.55 -15.53 -15.89
N GLU A 9 21.13 -15.40 -17.15
CA GLU A 9 19.77 -14.96 -17.49
C GLU A 9 18.70 -15.94 -16.99
N GLY A 10 19.01 -17.25 -16.98
CA GLY A 10 18.21 -18.29 -16.35
C GLY A 10 17.97 -18.01 -14.87
N ARG A 11 19.06 -17.87 -14.11
CA ARG A 11 19.01 -17.62 -12.67
C ARG A 11 18.31 -16.30 -12.33
N ALA A 12 18.53 -15.23 -13.09
CA ALA A 12 17.83 -13.96 -12.89
C ALA A 12 16.30 -14.11 -12.99
N ARG A 13 15.80 -14.93 -13.92
CA ARG A 13 14.36 -15.24 -14.04
C ARG A 13 13.85 -16.11 -12.89
N GLU A 14 14.65 -17.05 -12.42
CA GLU A 14 14.33 -17.90 -11.27
C GLU A 14 14.19 -17.06 -10.00
N ILE A 15 15.13 -16.13 -9.74
CA ILE A 15 15.06 -15.22 -8.59
C ILE A 15 13.76 -14.41 -8.58
N HIS A 16 13.34 -13.89 -9.73
CA HIS A 16 12.09 -13.14 -9.84
C HIS A 16 10.87 -13.99 -9.44
N THR A 17 10.87 -15.25 -9.87
CA THR A 17 9.83 -16.23 -9.52
C THR A 17 9.89 -16.61 -8.03
N GLU A 18 11.09 -16.73 -7.45
CA GLU A 18 11.29 -17.01 -6.03
C GLU A 18 10.75 -15.89 -5.15
N ILE A 19 11.02 -14.62 -5.50
CA ILE A 19 10.46 -13.46 -4.79
C ILE A 19 8.92 -13.46 -4.88
N TYR A 20 8.35 -13.72 -6.05
CA TYR A 20 6.90 -13.80 -6.22
C TYR A 20 6.29 -14.88 -5.31
N ASN A 21 6.81 -16.11 -5.39
CA ASN A 21 6.29 -17.23 -4.61
C ASN A 21 6.45 -17.00 -3.11
N TYR A 22 7.54 -16.39 -2.68
CA TYR A 22 7.73 -16.02 -1.28
C TYR A 22 6.59 -15.14 -0.79
N PHE A 23 6.24 -14.08 -1.53
CA PHE A 23 5.16 -13.19 -1.12
C PHE A 23 3.77 -13.82 -1.24
N ASP A 24 3.56 -14.77 -2.15
CA ASP A 24 2.32 -15.56 -2.25
C ASP A 24 2.14 -16.47 -1.02
N GLU A 25 3.25 -17.01 -0.49
CA GLU A 25 3.24 -17.90 0.68
C GLU A 25 3.31 -17.14 2.03
N ASN A 26 3.74 -15.87 2.03
CA ASN A 26 3.95 -15.04 3.22
C ASN A 26 3.16 -13.72 3.14
N GLU A 27 1.84 -13.82 3.31
CA GLU A 27 0.89 -12.70 3.17
C GLU A 27 1.21 -11.49 4.08
N ASP A 28 1.63 -11.72 5.32
CA ASP A 28 1.95 -10.63 6.26
C ASP A 28 3.15 -9.80 5.78
N ASP A 29 4.19 -10.47 5.29
CA ASP A 29 5.38 -9.82 4.76
C ASP A 29 5.06 -9.08 3.45
N PHE A 30 4.22 -9.68 2.61
CA PHE A 30 3.70 -9.03 1.41
C PHE A 30 2.92 -7.75 1.74
N ASN A 31 1.95 -7.84 2.66
CA ASN A 31 1.11 -6.72 3.08
C ASN A 31 1.97 -5.58 3.64
N LYS A 32 3.03 -5.90 4.38
CA LYS A 32 3.97 -4.91 4.89
C LYS A 32 4.81 -4.27 3.77
N ALA A 33 5.36 -5.07 2.87
CA ALA A 33 6.18 -4.59 1.77
C ALA A 33 5.39 -3.68 0.81
N ILE A 34 4.14 -4.01 0.49
CA ILE A 34 3.30 -3.19 -0.40
C ILE A 34 2.84 -1.89 0.24
N GLU A 35 2.58 -1.85 1.55
CA GLU A 35 2.27 -0.59 2.26
C GLU A 35 3.48 0.36 2.35
N ASP A 36 4.67 -0.20 2.53
CA ASP A 36 5.91 0.59 2.52
C ASP A 36 6.19 1.12 1.09
N LEU A 37 5.96 0.30 0.07
CA LEU A 37 6.05 0.72 -1.33
C LEU A 37 5.01 1.80 -1.69
N ASP A 38 3.76 1.65 -1.23
CA ASP A 38 2.69 2.63 -1.43
C ASP A 38 3.04 3.99 -0.81
N SER A 39 3.67 3.97 0.36
CA SER A 39 4.12 5.20 1.03
C SER A 39 5.18 5.97 0.22
N TYR A 40 5.87 5.29 -0.71
CA TYR A 40 6.91 5.88 -1.57
C TYR A 40 6.39 6.27 -2.97
N ASP A 41 5.61 5.40 -3.64
CA ASP A 41 5.23 5.54 -5.06
C ASP A 41 3.70 5.58 -5.30
N GLY A 42 2.87 5.40 -4.26
CA GLY A 42 1.41 5.37 -4.36
C GLY A 42 0.89 4.18 -5.15
N HIS A 43 1.05 2.96 -4.63
CA HIS A 43 0.68 1.72 -5.33
C HIS A 43 -0.75 1.27 -5.03
N ILE A 44 -1.24 1.56 -3.83
CA ILE A 44 -2.53 1.12 -3.30
C ILE A 44 -3.56 2.28 -3.32
N TYR A 45 -3.12 3.53 -3.13
CA TYR A 45 -3.98 4.73 -3.11
C TYR A 45 -5.18 4.60 -2.14
N ASP A 46 -6.42 4.82 -2.62
CA ASP A 46 -7.67 4.78 -1.84
C ASP A 46 -7.94 3.41 -1.19
N ASN A 47 -7.27 2.34 -1.65
CA ASN A 47 -7.54 0.99 -1.18
C ASN A 47 -6.71 0.60 0.05
N ARG A 48 -5.93 1.54 0.62
CA ARG A 48 -5.11 1.25 1.80
C ARG A 48 -6.01 0.93 2.98
N CYS A 49 -5.73 -0.21 3.59
CA CYS A 49 -6.41 -0.71 4.77
C CYS A 49 -5.80 -0.10 6.03
N TYR A 50 -6.66 0.40 6.90
CA TYR A 50 -6.29 0.87 8.23
C TYR A 50 -6.96 0.03 9.30
N ASP A 51 -6.25 -0.18 10.41
CA ASP A 51 -6.83 -0.85 11.55
C ASP A 51 -8.00 -0.01 12.12
N MET A 52 -9.08 -0.70 12.47
CA MET A 52 -10.24 -0.11 13.13
C MET A 52 -9.90 0.47 14.50
N GLU A 53 -8.86 -0.01 15.17
CA GLU A 53 -8.41 0.55 16.45
C GLU A 53 -7.66 1.88 16.27
N GLU A 54 -6.97 2.06 15.13
CA GLU A 54 -6.25 3.29 14.77
C GLU A 54 -7.18 4.35 14.18
N LEU A 55 -8.45 4.01 13.98
CA LEU A 55 -9.47 4.87 13.41
C LEU A 55 -9.49 6.23 14.16
N ASP A 56 -9.51 6.23 15.49
CA ASP A 56 -9.49 7.46 16.31
C ASP A 56 -8.24 8.35 16.11
N GLU A 57 -7.13 7.84 15.56
CA GLU A 57 -5.96 8.66 15.20
C GLU A 57 -6.20 9.47 13.91
N PHE A 58 -7.16 9.05 13.09
CA PHE A 58 -7.51 9.67 11.81
C PHE A 58 -8.81 10.51 11.85
N TYR A 59 -9.62 10.43 12.92
CA TYR A 59 -10.87 11.21 13.06
C TYR A 59 -10.98 11.97 14.38
N ASN A 60 -11.87 12.96 14.41
CA ASN A 60 -12.34 13.54 15.68
C ASN A 60 -13.28 12.59 16.47
N SER A 61 -13.77 11.53 15.82
CA SER A 61 -14.18 10.21 16.37
C SER A 61 -15.12 9.54 15.35
N PRO A 62 -15.01 8.23 15.06
CA PRO A 62 -15.99 7.45 14.30
C PRO A 62 -17.40 7.54 14.91
N LEU A 63 -17.46 7.66 16.23
CA LEU A 63 -18.69 7.89 16.96
C LEU A 63 -19.33 9.20 16.52
N GLU A 64 -18.56 10.26 16.28
CA GLU A 64 -19.10 11.55 15.86
C GLU A 64 -19.72 11.49 14.45
N ALA A 65 -19.11 10.75 13.52
CA ALA A 65 -19.70 10.52 12.20
C ALA A 65 -21.00 9.69 12.30
N MET A 66 -21.00 8.65 13.14
CA MET A 66 -22.19 7.84 13.42
C MET A 66 -23.28 8.66 14.13
N GLU A 67 -22.91 9.54 15.06
CA GLU A 67 -23.81 10.45 15.77
C GLU A 67 -24.43 11.46 14.81
N ARG A 68 -23.66 12.07 13.91
CA ARG A 68 -24.16 12.98 12.87
C ARG A 68 -25.17 12.29 11.94
N ALA A 69 -24.89 11.05 11.54
CA ALA A 69 -25.82 10.23 10.77
C ALA A 69 -27.08 9.88 11.57
N PHE A 70 -26.92 9.51 12.85
CA PHE A 70 -28.02 9.13 13.74
C PHE A 70 -28.94 10.31 14.10
N TYR A 71 -28.38 11.46 14.45
CA TYR A 71 -29.11 12.68 14.76
C TYR A 71 -29.56 13.45 13.50
N GLY A 72 -29.09 13.04 12.33
CA GLY A 72 -29.52 13.58 11.03
C GLY A 72 -29.03 15.00 10.76
N HIS A 73 -27.96 15.43 11.41
CA HIS A 73 -27.40 16.77 11.23
C HIS A 73 -25.86 16.77 11.25
N ASP A 74 -25.28 17.72 10.51
CA ASP A 74 -23.85 18.01 10.51
C ASP A 74 -23.47 18.95 11.66
N GLU A 75 -22.17 19.16 11.88
CA GLU A 75 -21.64 20.11 12.86
C GLU A 75 -21.89 21.58 12.49
N ASN A 76 -22.02 21.87 11.18
CA ASN A 76 -22.31 23.22 10.74
C ASN A 76 -23.71 23.63 11.22
N TYR A 77 -23.78 24.74 11.93
CA TYR A 77 -25.03 25.35 12.37
C TYR A 77 -25.06 26.83 12.01
N TYR A 78 -26.26 27.39 11.92
CA TYR A 78 -26.46 28.83 11.88
C TYR A 78 -27.50 29.24 12.92
N THR A 79 -27.41 30.47 13.41
CA THR A 79 -28.42 31.05 14.28
C THR A 79 -29.44 31.79 13.43
N ASP A 80 -30.73 31.46 13.59
CA ASP A 80 -31.81 32.18 12.91
C ASP A 80 -32.03 33.58 13.51
N SER A 81 -32.90 34.38 12.87
CA SER A 81 -33.23 35.74 13.32
C SER A 81 -33.95 35.80 14.68
N THR A 82 -34.35 34.65 15.23
CA THR A 82 -35.00 34.50 16.54
C THR A 82 -34.08 33.96 17.62
N GLY A 83 -32.81 33.68 17.28
CA GLY A 83 -31.80 33.18 18.22
C GLY A 83 -31.73 31.66 18.34
N ASN A 84 -32.46 30.90 17.52
CA ASN A 84 -32.39 29.45 17.56
C ASN A 84 -31.22 28.93 16.72
N THR A 85 -30.52 27.93 17.25
CA THR A 85 -29.53 27.17 16.49
C THR A 85 -30.23 26.19 15.55
N ILE A 86 -29.96 26.32 14.26
CA ILE A 86 -30.41 25.39 13.23
C ILE A 86 -29.18 24.66 12.71
N TYR A 87 -29.16 23.33 12.91
CA TYR A 87 -28.12 22.47 12.37
C TYR A 87 -28.38 22.18 10.90
N CYS A 88 -27.32 22.17 10.10
CA CYS A 88 -27.40 21.72 8.71
C CYS A 88 -27.80 20.23 8.68
N PRO A 89 -28.69 19.81 7.77
CA PRO A 89 -29.01 18.39 7.60
C PRO A 89 -27.75 17.56 7.28
N PHE A 90 -27.74 16.32 7.76
CA PHE A 90 -26.70 15.35 7.40
C PHE A 90 -26.67 15.17 5.87
N ASN A 91 -25.48 15.26 5.28
CA ASN A 91 -25.28 15.11 3.85
C ASN A 91 -24.40 13.88 3.58
N PRO A 92 -24.97 12.71 3.24
CA PRO A 92 -24.18 11.49 3.00
C PRO A 92 -23.21 11.61 1.81
N ASN A 93 -23.39 12.62 0.94
CA ASN A 93 -22.49 12.90 -0.18
C ASN A 93 -21.39 13.91 0.18
N ARG A 94 -21.37 14.41 1.41
CA ARG A 94 -20.25 15.20 1.91
C ARG A 94 -19.08 14.26 2.06
N ALA A 95 -17.93 14.68 1.55
CA ALA A 95 -16.68 14.04 1.89
C ALA A 95 -16.36 14.35 3.36
N TYR A 96 -16.87 13.50 4.25
CA TYR A 96 -16.52 13.51 5.67
C TYR A 96 -15.06 13.09 5.89
N PHE A 97 -14.41 12.61 4.83
CA PHE A 97 -13.07 12.03 4.82
C PHE A 97 -12.28 12.61 3.65
N TYR A 98 -11.07 13.11 3.94
CA TYR A 98 -10.02 13.35 2.97
C TYR A 98 -8.71 12.99 3.64
N TYR A 99 -8.03 11.97 3.14
CA TYR A 99 -6.68 11.64 3.58
C TYR A 99 -5.77 11.66 2.34
N ASN A 100 -4.74 12.51 2.33
CA ASN A 100 -3.85 12.70 1.18
C ASN A 100 -4.53 12.97 -0.18
N GLY A 101 -5.68 13.64 -0.20
CA GLY A 101 -6.43 13.95 -1.43
C GLY A 101 -7.23 12.79 -2.02
N CYS A 102 -7.29 11.68 -1.29
CA CYS A 102 -7.85 10.39 -1.64
C CYS A 102 -9.10 10.15 -0.74
N GLY A 103 -10.15 9.53 -1.28
CA GLY A 103 -11.49 9.43 -0.69
C GLY A 103 -11.99 7.98 -0.59
N ASN A 104 -12.75 7.70 0.48
CA ASN A 104 -13.19 6.37 0.97
C ASN A 104 -12.08 5.61 1.71
N LEU A 105 -12.19 5.55 3.04
CA LEU A 105 -11.32 4.74 3.87
C LEU A 105 -11.82 3.29 3.85
N VAL A 106 -10.94 2.34 3.53
CA VAL A 106 -11.17 0.91 3.73
C VAL A 106 -10.60 0.55 5.09
N SER A 107 -11.45 0.13 6.02
CA SER A 107 -11.03 -0.25 7.36
C SER A 107 -11.43 -1.70 7.63
N CYS A 108 -10.46 -2.54 7.97
CA CYS A 108 -10.65 -3.96 8.23
C CYS A 108 -9.64 -4.42 9.29
N SER A 109 -10.01 -5.42 10.09
CA SER A 109 -9.10 -6.08 11.03
C SER A 109 -8.08 -6.99 10.33
N GLU A 110 -8.33 -7.34 9.07
CA GLU A 110 -7.45 -8.18 8.24
C GLU A 110 -7.10 -7.41 6.97
N LYS A 111 -5.81 -7.26 6.70
CA LYS A 111 -5.28 -6.62 5.48
C LYS A 111 -5.20 -7.69 4.41
N ASP A 112 -5.85 -7.45 3.27
CA ASP A 112 -5.76 -8.33 2.09
C ASP A 112 -5.46 -7.45 0.88
N TYR A 113 -4.19 -7.43 0.47
CA TYR A 113 -3.76 -6.79 -0.77
C TYR A 113 -3.44 -7.82 -1.86
N SER A 114 -3.86 -9.07 -1.74
CA SER A 114 -3.47 -10.17 -2.63
C SER A 114 -3.71 -9.87 -4.12
N ALA A 115 -4.72 -9.04 -4.42
CA ALA A 115 -5.00 -8.55 -5.77
C ALA A 115 -3.87 -7.74 -6.42
N TYR A 116 -2.92 -7.24 -5.62
CA TYR A 116 -1.75 -6.48 -6.04
C TYR A 116 -0.47 -7.33 -6.15
N LEU A 117 -0.52 -8.61 -5.81
CA LEU A 117 0.61 -9.50 -5.98
C LEU A 117 0.74 -9.92 -7.45
N ASP A 118 1.54 -9.16 -8.19
CA ASP A 118 1.87 -9.42 -9.59
C ASP A 118 3.36 -9.19 -9.88
N ASN A 119 3.79 -9.48 -11.12
CA ASN A 119 5.19 -9.26 -11.52
C ASN A 119 5.60 -7.78 -11.45
N TYR A 120 4.65 -6.85 -11.58
CA TYR A 120 4.93 -5.42 -11.53
C TYR A 120 5.26 -4.98 -10.09
N PHE A 121 4.55 -5.51 -9.10
CA PHE A 121 4.92 -5.36 -7.69
C PHE A 121 6.34 -5.89 -7.43
N VAL A 122 6.67 -7.09 -7.92
CA VAL A 122 8.02 -7.68 -7.74
C VAL A 122 9.10 -6.80 -8.36
N ASP A 123 8.90 -6.30 -9.58
CA ASP A 123 9.80 -5.35 -10.23
C ASP A 123 10.01 -4.10 -9.37
N LYS A 124 8.93 -3.56 -8.81
CA LYS A 124 8.97 -2.36 -7.97
C LYS A 124 9.68 -2.58 -6.65
N VAL A 125 9.52 -3.75 -6.04
CA VAL A 125 10.28 -4.15 -4.85
C VAL A 125 11.78 -4.20 -5.16
N ILE A 126 12.16 -4.84 -6.27
CA ILE A 126 13.56 -4.92 -6.70
C ILE A 126 14.15 -3.52 -6.94
N ASP A 127 13.42 -2.65 -7.65
CA ASP A 127 13.89 -1.30 -7.99
C ASP A 127 14.02 -0.38 -6.77
N ASN A 128 13.23 -0.60 -5.71
CA ASN A 128 13.16 0.27 -4.54
C ASN A 128 13.68 -0.39 -3.25
N ALA A 129 14.30 -1.57 -3.33
CA ALA A 129 14.65 -2.41 -2.18
C ALA A 129 15.36 -1.66 -1.04
N SER A 130 16.26 -0.73 -1.36
CA SER A 130 17.01 0.04 -0.36
C SER A 130 16.16 0.96 0.54
N GLY A 131 14.94 1.29 0.11
CA GLY A 131 14.00 2.15 0.84
C GLY A 131 12.83 1.38 1.47
N LEU A 132 12.78 0.06 1.30
CA LEU A 132 11.70 -0.79 1.79
C LEU A 132 12.20 -1.59 2.99
N TRP A 133 11.30 -1.91 3.91
CA TRP A 133 11.53 -3.04 4.81
C TRP A 133 11.27 -4.33 4.05
N LEU A 134 12.24 -5.24 4.04
CA LEU A 134 12.15 -6.53 3.38
C LEU A 134 12.67 -7.63 4.31
N PRO A 135 12.11 -8.85 4.23
CA PRO A 135 12.69 -10.01 4.90
C PRO A 135 14.09 -10.33 4.39
N ASP A 136 14.95 -10.85 5.27
CA ASP A 136 16.35 -11.19 4.95
C ASP A 136 16.47 -12.07 3.69
N GLU A 137 15.56 -13.04 3.52
CA GLU A 137 15.52 -13.93 2.35
C GLU A 137 15.29 -13.17 1.04
N ILE A 138 14.42 -12.16 1.04
CA ILE A 138 14.18 -11.31 -0.13
C ILE A 138 15.38 -10.40 -0.37
N GLU A 139 16.00 -9.83 0.67
CA GLU A 139 17.20 -9.01 0.53
C GLU A 139 18.37 -9.80 -0.09
N GLU A 140 18.53 -11.08 0.29
CA GLU A 140 19.54 -11.96 -0.26
C GLU A 140 19.31 -12.26 -1.75
N LEU A 141 18.07 -12.57 -2.14
CA LEU A 141 17.68 -12.78 -3.53
C LEU A 141 17.94 -11.55 -4.41
N ILE A 142 17.58 -10.36 -3.91
CA ILE A 142 17.80 -9.10 -4.62
C ILE A 142 19.31 -8.81 -4.76
N ARG A 143 20.10 -9.08 -3.71
CA ARG A 143 21.56 -8.93 -3.76
C ARG A 143 22.18 -9.85 -4.82
N GLU A 144 21.76 -11.12 -4.87
CA GLU A 144 22.19 -12.07 -5.89
C GLU A 144 21.86 -11.56 -7.30
N LEU A 145 20.64 -11.05 -7.50
CA LEU A 145 20.20 -10.50 -8.78
C LEU A 145 21.08 -9.32 -9.24
N TYR A 146 21.46 -8.42 -8.32
CA TYR A 146 22.38 -7.33 -8.64
C TYR A 146 23.75 -7.84 -9.09
N GLU A 147 24.31 -8.83 -8.41
CA GLU A 147 25.60 -9.43 -8.78
C GLU A 147 25.54 -10.09 -10.16
N ILE A 148 24.45 -10.82 -10.46
CA ILE A 148 24.20 -11.42 -11.77
C ILE A 148 24.15 -10.35 -12.87
N ASN A 149 23.41 -9.26 -12.65
CA ASN A 149 23.27 -8.18 -13.63
C ASN A 149 24.61 -7.47 -13.91
N VAL A 150 25.46 -7.32 -12.88
CA VAL A 150 26.82 -6.80 -13.05
C VAL A 150 27.66 -7.74 -13.91
N GLU A 151 27.60 -9.05 -13.68
CA GLU A 151 28.37 -10.02 -14.47
C GLU A 151 27.87 -10.14 -15.92
N ILE A 152 26.56 -10.11 -16.14
CA ILE A 152 25.97 -10.06 -17.50
C ILE A 152 26.50 -8.82 -18.24
N THR A 153 26.44 -7.65 -17.60
CA THR A 153 26.94 -6.40 -18.19
C THR A 153 28.42 -6.49 -18.52
N ARG A 154 29.22 -7.13 -17.66
CA ARG A 154 30.64 -7.37 -17.92
C ARG A 154 30.85 -8.29 -19.13
N LEU A 155 30.08 -9.36 -19.27
CA LEU A 155 30.20 -10.31 -20.37
C LEU A 155 29.74 -9.74 -21.72
N LEU A 156 28.77 -8.83 -21.74
CA LEU A 156 28.29 -8.19 -22.97
C LEU A 156 29.25 -7.11 -23.50
N ASN A 157 30.07 -6.53 -22.63
CA ASN A 157 31.01 -5.45 -22.96
C ASN A 157 32.44 -5.94 -23.24
N ASN A 158 32.73 -7.24 -23.13
CA ASN A 158 34.02 -7.87 -23.43
C ASN A 158 33.91 -8.80 -24.64
#